data_AF-A0A382LA18-F1
#
_entry.id   AF-A0A382LA18-F1
#
_cell.length_a   1.000
_cell.length_b   1.000
_cell.length_c   1.000
_cell.angle_alpha   90.00
_cell.angle_beta   90.00
_cell.angle_gamma   90.00
#
_symmetry.space_group_name_H-M   'P 1'
#
loop_
_entity.id
_entity.type
_entity.pdbx_description
1 polymer ?
#
loop_
_entity_poly.entity_id
_entity_poly.type
_entity_poly.pdbx_seq_one_letter_code
_entity_poly.pdbx_strand_id
1 'polypeptide(L)' 'MKKNSTEYCFSIDANRRAGFTLVEMLIVLAMIGLVAGLTIYNLTGSFESGKINTARNWVNGPGKAAVTTYYLQAGEYPTT' A
#
# COMPACT_ATOMS: atom_id res chain seq x y z
N MET A 1 20.17 -26.49 20.97
CA MET A 1 18.93 -25.97 20.35
C MET A 1 17.94 -25.64 21.48
N LYS A 2 17.95 -24.38 21.98
CA LYS A 2 17.07 -23.93 23.07
C LYS A 2 16.03 -22.97 22.49
N LYS A 3 14.76 -23.25 22.77
CA LYS A 3 13.58 -22.50 22.33
C LYS A 3 13.48 -21.20 23.14
N ASN A 4 13.40 -20.06 22.46
CA ASN A 4 13.08 -18.77 23.07
C ASN A 4 11.74 -18.28 22.50
N SER A 5 10.65 -18.82 23.04
CA SER A 5 9.32 -18.26 22.85
C SER A 5 9.18 -17.09 23.81
N THR A 6 9.40 -15.88 23.32
CA THR A 6 9.00 -14.64 23.99
C THR A 6 7.48 -14.60 24.05
N GLU A 7 6.91 -15.06 25.16
CA GLU A 7 5.50 -14.82 25.48
C GLU A 7 5.32 -13.35 25.86
N TYR A 8 4.66 -12.60 24.99
CA TYR A 8 4.17 -11.26 25.33
C TYR A 8 2.90 -11.41 26.16
N CYS A 9 3.06 -11.42 27.48
CA CYS A 9 1.92 -11.33 28.40
C CYS A 9 1.38 -9.90 28.37
N PHE A 10 0.35 -9.66 27.55
CA PHE A 10 -0.37 -8.39 27.53
C PHE A 10 -1.52 -8.45 28.54
N SER A 11 -1.20 -8.16 29.79
CA SER A 11 -2.18 -8.00 30.86
C SER A 11 -2.95 -6.70 30.64
N ILE A 12 -4.22 -6.78 30.24
CA ILE A 12 -5.13 -5.63 30.30
C ILE A 12 -5.51 -5.46 31.77
N ASP A 13 -4.84 -4.55 32.47
CA ASP A 13 -5.29 -4.10 33.79
C ASP A 13 -6.66 -3.41 33.64
N ALA A 14 -7.71 -4.09 34.07
CA ALA A 14 -9.09 -3.59 34.11
C ALA A 14 -9.27 -2.60 35.28
N ASN A 15 -8.47 -1.54 35.32
CA ASN A 15 -8.76 -0.40 36.17
C ASN A 15 -10.03 0.27 35.62
N ARG A 16 -11.01 0.59 36.48
CA ARG A 16 -12.24 1.31 36.10
C ARG A 16 -11.88 2.73 35.68
N ARG A 17 -11.47 2.87 34.43
CA ARG A 17 -11.26 4.16 33.77
C ARG A 17 -12.62 4.83 33.68
N ALA A 18 -12.76 6.01 34.28
CA ALA A 18 -13.87 6.90 33.99
C ALA A 18 -13.79 7.25 32.51
N GLY A 19 -14.53 6.51 31.69
CA GLY A 19 -14.49 6.57 30.24
C GLY A 19 -15.45 7.62 29.72
N PHE A 20 -14.91 8.48 28.88
CA PHE A 20 -15.55 9.31 27.87
C PHE A 20 -16.42 10.46 28.35
N THR A 21 -15.81 11.64 28.37
CA THR A 21 -16.56 12.86 28.09
C THR A 21 -16.96 12.86 26.60
N LEU A 22 -18.15 13.35 26.25
CA LEU A 22 -18.55 13.48 24.84
C LEU A 22 -17.53 14.31 24.04
N VAL A 23 -16.94 15.32 24.69
CA VAL A 23 -15.93 16.21 24.11
C VAL A 23 -14.69 15.45 23.63
N GLU A 24 -14.28 14.40 24.35
CA GLU A 24 -13.10 13.59 24.02
C GLU A 24 -13.28 12.85 22.68
N MET A 25 -14.47 12.33 22.39
CA MET A 25 -14.75 11.74 21.08
C MET A 25 -15.05 12.80 20.02
N LEU A 26 -15.64 13.93 20.38
CA LEU A 26 -15.92 15.03 19.44
C LEU A 26 -14.63 15.59 18.83
N ILE A 27 -13.60 15.85 19.65
CA ILE A 27 -12.34 16.38 19.15
C ILE A 27 -11.58 15.36 18.30
N VAL A 28 -11.65 14.07 18.66
CA VAL A 28 -11.05 12.98 17.87
C VAL A 28 -11.72 12.86 16.52
N LEU A 29 -13.05 12.82 16.46
CA LEU A 29 -13.78 12.74 15.19
C LEU A 29 -13.57 14.00 14.34
N ALA A 30 -13.48 15.17 14.95
CA ALA A 30 -13.15 16.42 14.26
C ALA A 30 -11.74 16.37 13.63
N MET A 31 -10.74 15.88 14.36
CA MET A 31 -9.38 15.71 13.84
C MET A 31 -9.31 14.65 12.74
N ILE A 32 -9.97 13.50 12.91
CA ILE A 32 -10.03 12.45 11.88
C ILE A 32 -10.68 13.00 10.61
N GLY A 33 -11.81 13.71 10.73
CA GLY A 33 -12.50 14.32 9.59
C GLY A 33 -11.64 15.34 8.84
N LEU A 34 -10.91 16.19 9.57
CA LEU A 34 -10.00 17.17 9.00
C LEU A 34 -8.85 16.51 8.23
N VAL A 35 -8.14 15.57 8.87
CA VAL A 35 -6.98 14.89 8.25
C VAL A 35 -7.45 14.03 7.06
N ALA A 36 -8.55 13.30 7.21
CA ALA A 36 -9.12 12.48 6.13
C ALA A 36 -9.52 13.35 4.92
N GLY A 37 -10.12 14.52 5.16
CA GLY A 37 -10.49 15.47 4.10
C GLY A 37 -9.27 15.99 3.31
N LEU A 38 -8.16 16.28 4.00
CA LEU A 38 -6.95 16.80 3.34
C LEU A 38 -6.11 15.72 2.64
N THR A 39 -6.14 14.48 3.13
CA THR A 39 -5.22 13.42 2.66
C THR A 39 -5.53 12.93 1.23
N ILE A 40 -6.79 13.03 0.76
CA ILE A 40 -7.23 12.42 -0.50
C ILE A 40 -6.67 13.12 -1.75
N TYR A 41 -6.37 14.42 -1.69
CA TYR A 41 -6.05 15.22 -2.88
C TYR A 41 -4.80 14.77 -3.65
N ASN A 42 -3.78 14.20 -2.98
CA ASN A 42 -2.50 13.84 -3.61
C ASN A 42 -2.45 12.38 -4.12
N LEU A 43 -3.41 11.55 -3.71
CA LEU A 43 -3.44 10.14 -4.04
C LEU A 43 -3.84 9.91 -5.50
N THR A 44 -4.88 10.59 -5.99
CA THR A 44 -5.47 10.35 -7.33
C THR A 44 -4.52 10.58 -8.49
N GLY A 45 -3.75 11.68 -8.49
CA GLY A 45 -2.75 11.96 -9.53
C GLY A 45 -1.56 10.98 -9.51
N SER A 46 -1.20 10.49 -8.32
CA SER A 46 -0.12 9.52 -8.12
C SER A 46 -0.51 8.12 -8.59
N PHE A 47 -1.78 7.72 -8.43
CA PHE A 47 -2.29 6.45 -8.95
C PHE A 47 -2.30 6.39 -10.48
N GLU A 48 -2.75 7.47 -11.13
CA GLU A 48 -2.78 7.51 -12.59
C GLU A 48 -1.36 7.53 -13.19
N SER A 49 -0.48 8.35 -12.62
CA SER A 49 0.94 8.36 -12.98
C SER A 49 1.61 7.02 -12.67
N GLY A 50 1.23 6.36 -11.57
CA GLY A 50 1.69 5.03 -11.19
C GLY A 50 1.32 3.97 -12.24
N LYS A 51 0.07 3.95 -12.69
CA LYS A 51 -0.38 3.07 -13.80
C LYS A 51 0.46 3.27 -15.06
N ILE A 52 0.65 4.52 -15.47
CA ILE A 52 1.41 4.86 -16.68
C ILE A 52 2.88 4.45 -16.52
N ASN A 53 3.49 4.73 -15.36
CA ASN A 53 4.88 4.37 -15.08
C ASN A 53 5.08 2.87 -14.99
N THR A 54 4.15 2.12 -14.38
CA THR A 54 4.20 0.66 -14.35
C THR A 54 4.10 0.07 -15.76
N ALA A 55 3.15 0.55 -16.58
CA ALA A 55 3.01 0.12 -17.96
C ALA A 55 4.27 0.46 -18.79
N ARG A 56 4.82 1.67 -18.64
CA ARG A 56 6.05 2.11 -19.29
C ARG A 56 7.24 1.24 -18.90
N ASN A 57 7.40 0.95 -17.61
CA ASN A 57 8.47 0.08 -17.11
C ASN A 57 8.33 -1.35 -17.66
N TRP A 58 7.09 -1.85 -17.76
CA TRP A 58 6.84 -3.18 -18.31
C TRP A 58 7.19 -3.25 -19.80
N VAL A 59 6.74 -2.29 -20.61
CA VAL A 59 7.04 -2.23 -22.04
C VAL A 59 8.55 -2.07 -22.29
N ASN A 60 9.20 -1.16 -21.56
CA ASN A 60 10.61 -0.83 -21.78
C ASN A 60 11.58 -1.87 -21.21
N GLY A 61 11.15 -2.69 -20.26
CA GLY A 61 11.97 -3.74 -19.66
C GLY A 61 11.54 -5.14 -20.16
N PRO A 62 10.75 -5.89 -19.37
CA PRO A 62 10.41 -7.28 -19.68
C PRO A 62 9.72 -7.50 -21.03
N GLY A 63 8.82 -6.60 -21.43
CA GLY A 63 8.07 -6.73 -22.68
C GLY A 63 8.99 -6.70 -23.89
N LYS A 64 9.91 -5.74 -23.96
CA LYS A 64 10.91 -5.65 -25.04
C LYS A 64 11.83 -6.87 -25.05
N ALA A 65 12.31 -7.29 -23.88
CA ALA A 65 13.18 -8.46 -23.77
C ALA A 65 12.49 -9.73 -24.29
N ALA A 66 11.22 -9.95 -23.93
CA ALA A 66 10.45 -11.11 -24.38
C ALA A 66 10.33 -11.18 -25.90
N VAL A 67 10.02 -10.06 -26.57
CA VAL A 67 9.91 -9.99 -28.02
C VAL A 67 11.26 -10.24 -28.70
N THR A 68 12.34 -9.65 -28.17
CA THR A 68 13.69 -9.90 -28.70
C THR A 68 14.10 -11.36 -28.54
N THR A 69 13.82 -11.98 -27.39
CA THR A 69 14.11 -13.40 -27.17
C THR A 69 13.35 -14.29 -28.16
N TYR A 70 12.08 -14.00 -28.43
CA TYR A 70 11.32 -14.73 -29.43
C TYR A 70 11.95 -14.62 -30.82
N TYR A 71 12.33 -13.41 -31.25
CA TYR A 71 13.00 -13.21 -32.53
C TYR A 71 14.31 -13.99 -32.65
N LEU A 72 15.11 -14.06 -31.57
CA LEU A 72 16.34 -14.85 -31.54
C LEU A 72 16.10 -16.36 -31.65
N GLN A 73 14.93 -16.84 -31.24
CA GLN A 73 14.58 -18.27 -31.24
C GLN A 73 13.84 -18.70 -32.51
N ALA A 74 12.87 -17.90 -32.97
CA ALA A 74 12.00 -18.21 -34.09
C ALA A 74 12.47 -17.58 -35.41
N GLY A 75 13.34 -16.58 -35.38
CA GLY A 75 13.81 -15.84 -36.55
C GLY A 75 12.86 -14.77 -37.09
N GLU A 76 11.64 -14.68 -36.54
CA GLU A 76 10.60 -13.73 -36.93
C GLU A 76 9.94 -13.10 -35.71
N TYR A 77 9.27 -11.96 -35.90
CA TYR A 77 8.52 -11.29 -34.84
C TYR A 77 7.14 -11.95 -34.64
N PRO A 78 6.60 -11.96 -33.40
CA PRO A 78 5.26 -12.48 -33.16
C PRO A 78 4.21 -11.66 -33.91
N THR A 79 3.29 -12.34 -34.60
CA THR A 79 2.13 -11.72 -35.24
C THR A 79 1.03 -11.45 -34.20
N THR A 80 0.13 -10.52 -34.52
CA THR A 80 -0.95 -10.00 -33.66
C THR A 80 -1.77 -11.06 -32.95
#